data_AF-A0A7S1HPH6-F1
#
_entry.id   AF-A0A7S1HPH6-F1
#
_cell.length_a   1.000
_cell.length_b   1.000
_cell.length_c   1.000
_cell.angle_alpha   90.00
_cell.angle_beta   90.00
_cell.angle_gamma   90.00
#
_symmetry.space_group_name_H-M   'P 1'
#
loop_
_entity.id
_entity.type
_entity.pdbx_description
1 polymer ?
#
loop_
_entity_poly.entity_id
_entity_poly.type
_entity_poly.pdbx_seq_one_letter_code
_entity_poly.pdbx_strand_id
1 'polypeptide(L)'
;YNWSNICMQYYSRQFLEKVATKDLGYHVAVKDVKTEAGTVKGLKLEKFIFDAFPYAKKTCLLEVEREAEFAPVKNAFGADKDSPDTARALLMQLHRRWAEAAGATIEGSADEGLEISPLMSYAGENLEEWAGKTLKSGTMVQSGEPHVAILDDPSSPLIAPKAARTISQDSVGLSKLGKCTARALSFPSFSPRACV
;
A
#
# COMPACT_ATOMS: atom_id res chain seq x y z
N TYR A 1 -13.05 -23.64 -6.22
CA TYR A 1 -11.74 -23.07 -5.86
C TYR A 1 -11.95 -21.64 -5.40
N ASN A 2 -11.68 -21.32 -4.13
CA ASN A 2 -11.93 -20.01 -3.49
C ASN A 2 -10.64 -19.30 -3.00
N TRP A 3 -9.47 -19.90 -3.23
CA TRP A 3 -8.18 -19.34 -2.82
C TRP A 3 -7.58 -18.50 -3.95
N SER A 4 -7.58 -17.18 -3.79
CA SER A 4 -7.06 -16.23 -4.79
C SER A 4 -5.64 -15.79 -4.44
N ASN A 5 -4.71 -15.91 -5.37
CA ASN A 5 -3.33 -15.46 -5.18
C ASN A 5 -3.22 -13.94 -5.38
N ILE A 6 -2.90 -13.21 -4.32
CA ILE A 6 -2.66 -11.74 -4.35
C ILE A 6 -1.18 -11.36 -4.50
N CYS A 7 -0.31 -12.33 -4.83
CA CYS A 7 1.13 -12.18 -5.00
C CYS A 7 1.92 -11.78 -3.74
N MET A 8 1.32 -11.87 -2.54
CA MET A 8 2.02 -11.70 -1.27
C MET A 8 2.45 -13.07 -0.73
N GLN A 9 3.76 -13.33 -0.72
CA GLN A 9 4.32 -14.65 -0.42
C GLN A 9 5.45 -14.56 0.60
N TYR A 10 5.47 -15.52 1.53
CA TYR A 10 6.54 -15.68 2.50
C TYR A 10 7.42 -16.87 2.13
N TYR A 11 8.74 -16.68 2.19
CA TYR A 11 9.71 -17.75 1.95
C TYR A 11 10.80 -17.73 3.02
N SER A 12 11.20 -18.93 3.46
CA SER A 12 12.44 -19.07 4.22
C SER A 12 13.66 -18.96 3.28
N ARG A 13 14.76 -18.42 3.79
CA ARG A 13 16.04 -18.35 3.03
C ARG A 13 16.47 -19.72 2.49
N GLN A 14 16.39 -20.76 3.32
CA GLN A 14 16.77 -22.14 2.94
C GLN A 14 15.92 -22.66 1.77
N PHE A 15 14.64 -22.30 1.73
CA PHE A 15 13.77 -22.66 0.62
C PHE A 15 14.20 -21.96 -0.67
N LEU A 16 14.50 -20.65 -0.62
CA LEU A 16 14.96 -19.89 -1.78
C LEU A 16 16.29 -20.43 -2.34
N GLU A 17 17.26 -20.75 -1.47
CA GLU A 17 18.53 -21.36 -1.87
C GLU A 17 18.33 -22.70 -2.60
N LYS A 18 17.39 -23.52 -2.10
CA LYS A 18 17.03 -24.77 -2.77
C LYS A 18 16.39 -24.53 -4.14
N VAL A 19 15.42 -23.61 -4.22
CA VAL A 19 14.63 -23.37 -5.44
C VAL A 19 15.43 -22.67 -6.53
N ALA A 20 16.45 -21.88 -6.16
CA ALA A 20 17.34 -21.21 -7.12
C ALA A 20 18.09 -22.18 -8.04
N THR A 21 18.25 -23.45 -7.63
CA THR A 21 18.88 -24.51 -8.44
C THR A 21 17.89 -25.30 -9.29
N LYS A 22 16.59 -24.97 -9.23
CA LYS A 22 15.53 -25.70 -9.93
C LYS A 22 15.21 -25.04 -11.26
N ASP A 23 14.92 -25.88 -12.25
CA ASP A 23 14.39 -25.39 -13.51
C ASP A 23 12.87 -25.21 -13.39
N LEU A 24 12.45 -23.95 -13.25
CA LEU A 24 11.05 -23.57 -13.40
C LEU A 24 10.74 -23.48 -14.90
N GLY A 25 9.69 -24.15 -15.35
CA GLY A 25 9.30 -24.15 -16.76
C GLY A 25 8.97 -22.75 -17.28
N TYR A 26 9.04 -22.58 -18.60
CA TYR A 26 8.62 -21.33 -19.24
C TYR A 26 7.12 -21.37 -19.56
N HIS A 27 6.44 -20.29 -19.19
CA HIS A 27 5.13 -19.94 -19.70
C HIS A 27 5.29 -19.15 -20.99
N VAL A 28 4.54 -19.51 -22.02
CA VAL A 28 4.66 -18.93 -23.36
C VAL A 28 3.48 -18.01 -23.61
N ALA A 29 3.74 -16.74 -23.93
CA ALA A 29 2.73 -15.79 -24.37
C ALA A 29 3.07 -15.24 -25.76
N VAL A 30 2.13 -15.32 -26.69
CA VAL A 30 2.29 -14.71 -28.02
C VAL A 30 2.03 -13.20 -27.91
N LYS A 31 2.97 -12.38 -28.38
CA LYS A 31 2.88 -10.91 -28.36
C LYS A 31 3.21 -10.33 -29.72
N ASP A 32 2.61 -9.17 -30.01
CA ASP A 32 3.00 -8.36 -31.15
C ASP A 32 4.30 -7.61 -30.82
N VAL A 33 5.35 -7.89 -31.59
CA VAL A 33 6.67 -7.31 -31.43
C VAL A 33 6.93 -6.38 -32.61
N LYS A 34 7.21 -5.11 -32.31
CA LYS A 34 7.59 -4.12 -33.33
C LYS A 34 9.06 -4.34 -33.70
N THR A 35 9.32 -4.47 -34.99
CA THR A 35 10.66 -4.60 -35.57
C THR A 35 10.86 -3.55 -36.65
N GLU A 36 12.07 -3.40 -37.18
CA GLU A 36 12.36 -2.49 -38.29
C GLU A 36 11.55 -2.84 -39.57
N ALA A 37 11.28 -4.14 -39.78
CA ALA A 37 10.49 -4.64 -40.91
C ALA A 37 8.96 -4.60 -40.67
N GLY A 38 8.50 -4.04 -39.55
CA GLY A 38 7.10 -3.99 -39.15
C GLY A 38 6.78 -4.85 -37.93
N THR A 39 5.49 -5.11 -37.70
CA THR A 39 5.03 -5.85 -36.51
C THR A 39 4.94 -7.35 -36.82
N VAL A 40 5.57 -8.18 -35.98
CA VAL A 40 5.57 -9.64 -36.10
C VAL A 40 5.07 -10.31 -34.81
N LYS A 41 4.57 -11.54 -34.91
CA LYS A 41 4.21 -12.35 -33.73
C LYS A 41 5.50 -12.93 -33.12
N GLY A 42 5.79 -12.55 -31.88
CA GLY A 42 6.89 -13.08 -31.09
C GLY A 42 6.40 -13.92 -29.91
N LEU A 43 7.26 -14.80 -29.41
CA LEU A 43 7.02 -15.54 -28.18
C LEU A 43 7.71 -14.83 -27.01
N LYS A 44 6.93 -14.50 -25.97
CA LYS A 44 7.42 -14.06 -24.68
C LYS A 44 7.49 -15.27 -23.76
N LEU A 45 8.68 -15.59 -23.28
CA LEU A 45 8.92 -16.67 -22.32
C LEU A 45 9.04 -16.04 -20.93
N GLU A 46 8.19 -16.46 -20.00
CA GLU A 46 8.16 -15.95 -18.62
C GLU A 46 8.24 -17.11 -17.64
N LYS A 47 8.92 -16.91 -16.51
CA LYS A 47 8.86 -17.82 -15.36
C LYS A 47 7.97 -17.18 -14.30
N PHE A 48 7.11 -17.96 -13.65
CA PHE A 48 6.24 -17.44 -12.60
C PHE A 48 6.79 -17.79 -11.22
N ILE A 49 6.78 -16.82 -10.31
CA ILE A 49 7.32 -16.97 -8.94
C ILE A 49 6.62 -18.09 -8.14
N PHE A 50 5.36 -18.37 -8.43
CA PHE A 50 4.57 -19.41 -7.78
C PHE A 50 4.81 -20.82 -8.33
N ASP A 51 5.54 -20.98 -9.46
CA ASP A 51 6.01 -22.29 -9.92
C ASP A 51 7.02 -22.92 -8.92
N ALA A 52 7.49 -22.14 -7.96
CA ALA A 52 8.31 -22.60 -6.84
C ALA A 52 7.53 -23.43 -5.81
N PHE A 53 6.20 -23.27 -5.69
CA PHE A 53 5.41 -23.89 -4.61
C PHE A 53 5.52 -25.41 -4.50
N PRO A 54 5.53 -26.20 -5.60
CA PRO A 54 5.67 -27.65 -5.52
C PRO A 54 6.99 -28.12 -4.87
N TYR A 55 8.01 -27.27 -4.79
CA TYR A 55 9.29 -27.61 -4.17
C TYR A 55 9.31 -27.40 -2.64
N ALA A 56 8.25 -26.80 -2.08
CA ALA A 56 8.13 -26.54 -0.65
C ALA A 56 7.82 -27.83 0.11
N LYS A 57 8.51 -28.05 1.24
CA LYS A 57 8.23 -29.20 2.12
C LYS A 57 6.97 -29.01 2.95
N LYS A 58 6.65 -27.75 3.27
CA LYS A 58 5.51 -27.32 4.07
C LYS A 58 5.00 -26.02 3.45
N THR A 59 3.68 -25.92 3.34
CA THR A 59 2.97 -24.75 2.81
C THR A 59 1.84 -24.43 3.77
N CYS A 60 1.55 -23.14 3.95
CA CYS A 60 0.34 -22.68 4.62
C CYS A 60 -0.22 -21.50 3.82
N LEU A 61 -1.53 -21.32 3.91
CA LEU A 61 -2.27 -20.24 3.27
C LEU A 61 -2.73 -19.28 4.36
N LEU A 62 -2.61 -17.98 4.09
CA LEU A 62 -3.14 -16.92 4.94
C LEU A 62 -4.23 -16.20 4.16
N GLU A 63 -5.46 -16.27 4.66
CA GLU A 63 -6.58 -15.49 4.17
C GLU A 63 -6.56 -14.10 4.82
N VAL A 64 -6.90 -13.07 4.03
CA VAL A 64 -6.96 -11.68 4.47
C VAL A 64 -8.23 -11.01 3.94
N GLU A 65 -8.65 -9.94 4.60
CA GLU A 65 -9.73 -9.08 4.09
C GLU A 65 -9.22 -8.29 2.88
N ARG A 66 -9.94 -8.39 1.75
CA ARG A 66 -9.54 -7.73 0.50
C ARG A 66 -9.45 -6.22 0.67
N GLU A 67 -10.43 -5.64 1.34
CA GLU A 67 -10.59 -4.20 1.55
C GLU A 67 -9.52 -3.62 2.49
N ALA A 68 -8.78 -4.48 3.22
CA ALA A 68 -7.68 -4.07 4.08
C ALA A 68 -6.30 -4.26 3.42
N GLU A 69 -6.11 -5.30 2.61
CA GLU A 69 -4.77 -5.73 2.18
C GLU A 69 -4.56 -5.71 0.66
N PHE A 70 -5.60 -5.47 -0.16
CA PHE A 70 -5.49 -5.64 -1.61
C PHE A 70 -6.23 -4.60 -2.46
N ALA A 71 -5.47 -3.65 -3.01
CA ALA A 71 -5.91 -2.62 -3.95
C ALA A 71 -4.97 -2.52 -5.17
N PRO A 72 -5.04 -3.45 -6.15
CA PRO A 72 -4.09 -3.50 -7.25
C PRO A 72 -4.31 -2.36 -8.26
N VAL A 73 -3.23 -1.91 -8.89
CA VAL A 73 -3.26 -0.97 -10.01
C VAL A 73 -2.72 -1.66 -11.26
N LYS A 74 -3.62 -1.97 -12.20
CA LYS A 74 -3.34 -2.67 -13.46
C LYS A 74 -3.79 -1.88 -14.69
N ASN A 75 -4.78 -1.02 -14.53
CA ASN A 75 -5.42 -0.24 -15.59
C ASN A 75 -5.11 1.25 -15.42
N ALA A 76 -5.33 2.03 -16.47
CA ALA A 76 -5.15 3.48 -16.46
C ALA A 76 -6.20 4.20 -15.57
N PHE A 77 -5.96 5.48 -15.27
CA PHE A 77 -6.94 6.37 -14.63
C PHE A 77 -8.28 6.35 -15.37
N GLY A 78 -9.37 6.48 -14.60
CA GLY A 78 -10.74 6.45 -15.12
C GLY A 78 -11.27 5.06 -15.48
N ALA A 79 -10.48 3.99 -15.36
CA ALA A 79 -11.00 2.64 -15.51
C ALA A 79 -11.79 2.22 -14.25
N ASP A 80 -12.90 1.49 -14.47
CA ASP A 80 -13.86 1.09 -13.42
C ASP A 80 -13.29 0.14 -12.36
N LYS A 81 -12.13 -0.48 -12.61
CA LYS A 81 -11.49 -1.45 -11.72
C LYS A 81 -9.97 -1.43 -11.84
N ASP A 82 -9.31 -1.84 -10.77
CA ASP A 82 -7.85 -1.98 -10.68
C ASP A 82 -7.11 -0.77 -11.28
N SER A 83 -7.59 0.43 -11.03
CA SER A 83 -7.04 1.72 -11.50
C SER A 83 -6.52 2.55 -10.32
N PRO A 84 -5.69 3.58 -10.57
CA PRO A 84 -5.24 4.47 -9.51
C PRO A 84 -6.40 5.10 -8.70
N ASP A 85 -7.50 5.45 -9.37
CA ASP A 85 -8.68 6.03 -8.72
C ASP A 85 -9.34 5.03 -7.76
N THR A 86 -9.53 3.79 -8.22
CA THR A 86 -10.10 2.74 -7.36
C THR A 86 -9.19 2.36 -6.19
N ALA A 87 -7.86 2.35 -6.41
CA ALA A 87 -6.91 2.05 -5.35
C ALA A 87 -6.86 3.16 -4.29
N ARG A 88 -6.87 4.43 -4.72
CA ARG A 88 -6.96 5.59 -3.83
C ARG A 88 -8.25 5.55 -3.01
N ALA A 89 -9.40 5.30 -3.65
CA ALA A 89 -10.67 5.22 -2.94
C ALA A 89 -10.65 4.11 -1.87
N LEU A 90 -10.15 2.91 -2.19
CA LEU A 90 -10.03 1.80 -1.24
C LEU A 90 -9.14 2.17 -0.04
N LEU A 91 -7.96 2.75 -0.28
CA LEU A 91 -7.05 3.18 0.79
C LEU A 91 -7.69 4.25 1.68
N MET A 92 -8.33 5.25 1.08
CA MET A 92 -8.95 6.34 1.84
C MET A 92 -10.12 5.84 2.71
N GLN A 93 -10.89 4.88 2.20
CA GLN A 93 -11.97 4.25 2.97
C GLN A 93 -11.43 3.33 4.07
N LEU A 94 -10.32 2.63 3.86
CA LEU A 94 -9.64 1.86 4.91
C LEU A 94 -9.24 2.76 6.09
N HIS A 95 -8.54 3.85 5.80
CA HIS A 95 -8.11 4.81 6.83
C HIS A 95 -9.27 5.51 7.53
N ARG A 96 -10.37 5.78 6.81
CA ARG A 96 -11.61 6.27 7.41
C ARG A 96 -12.13 5.28 8.46
N ARG A 97 -12.20 3.99 8.11
CA ARG A 97 -12.62 2.93 9.05
C ARG A 97 -11.70 2.85 10.28
N TRP A 98 -10.39 3.04 10.11
CA TRP A 98 -9.46 3.08 11.24
C TRP A 98 -9.73 4.25 12.20
N ALA A 99 -9.94 5.46 11.66
CA ALA A 99 -10.27 6.63 12.48
C ALA A 99 -11.61 6.47 13.21
N GLU A 100 -12.64 5.98 12.53
CA GLU A 100 -13.96 5.70 13.13
C GLU A 100 -13.86 4.61 14.21
N ALA A 101 -13.07 3.55 13.97
CA ALA A 101 -12.82 2.49 14.96
C ALA A 101 -12.06 3.01 16.20
N ALA A 102 -11.23 4.05 16.04
CA ALA A 102 -10.57 4.74 17.13
C ALA A 102 -11.47 5.77 17.86
N GLY A 103 -12.73 5.92 17.43
CA GLY A 103 -13.71 6.80 18.06
C GLY A 103 -13.76 8.22 17.51
N ALA A 104 -13.14 8.49 16.36
CA ALA A 104 -13.27 9.77 15.67
C ALA A 104 -14.62 9.85 14.93
N THR A 105 -15.14 11.08 14.78
CA THR A 105 -16.25 11.37 13.88
C THR A 105 -15.72 11.98 12.59
N ILE A 106 -16.17 11.51 11.43
CA ILE A 106 -15.73 12.03 10.14
C ILE A 106 -16.84 12.89 9.53
N GLU A 107 -16.56 14.18 9.34
CA GLU A 107 -17.45 15.13 8.69
C GLU A 107 -17.15 15.27 7.21
N GLY A 108 -18.21 15.24 6.38
CA GLY A 108 -18.13 15.46 4.94
C GLY A 108 -18.77 14.33 4.13
N SER A 109 -18.39 14.20 2.86
CA SER A 109 -18.96 13.19 1.97
C SER A 109 -18.52 11.80 2.40
N ALA A 110 -19.45 10.84 2.45
CA ALA A 110 -19.10 9.45 2.75
C ALA A 110 -18.20 8.81 1.69
N ASP A 111 -18.29 9.30 0.45
CA ASP A 111 -17.47 8.86 -0.67
C ASP A 111 -16.02 9.40 -0.57
N GLU A 112 -15.82 10.47 0.19
CA GLU A 112 -14.51 11.00 0.52
C GLU A 112 -13.99 10.30 1.78
N GLY A 113 -12.91 9.53 1.66
CA GLY A 113 -12.27 8.90 2.81
C GLY A 113 -11.28 9.82 3.52
N LEU A 114 -10.41 9.24 4.34
CA LEU A 114 -9.32 9.92 5.02
C LEU A 114 -7.99 9.36 4.52
N GLU A 115 -6.91 10.12 4.49
CA GLU A 115 -5.57 9.54 4.30
C GLU A 115 -4.77 9.68 5.60
N ILE A 116 -4.18 8.58 6.07
CA ILE A 116 -3.35 8.52 7.27
C ILE A 116 -1.95 8.12 6.82
N SER A 117 -0.94 8.87 7.23
CA SER A 117 0.44 8.53 6.95
C SER A 117 0.80 7.17 7.58
N PRO A 118 1.49 6.28 6.85
CA PRO A 118 2.03 5.05 7.41
C PRO A 118 3.01 5.27 8.58
N LEU A 119 3.55 6.49 8.76
CA LEU A 119 4.42 6.84 9.88
C LEU A 119 3.62 7.10 11.18
N MET A 120 2.33 7.38 11.08
CA MET A 120 1.43 7.54 12.24
C MET A 120 0.81 6.21 12.64
N SER A 121 0.32 5.46 11.65
CA SER A 121 -0.36 4.19 11.85
C SER A 121 -0.07 3.25 10.69
N TYR A 122 0.36 2.03 10.99
CA TYR A 122 0.65 1.00 10.00
C TYR A 122 -0.61 0.20 9.62
N ALA A 123 -1.42 -0.17 10.60
CA ALA A 123 -2.59 -1.04 10.46
C ALA A 123 -3.79 -0.57 11.30
N GLY A 124 -3.86 0.72 11.63
CA GLY A 124 -4.95 1.34 12.41
C GLY A 124 -4.65 1.51 13.90
N GLU A 125 -3.47 1.14 14.37
CA GLU A 125 -3.01 1.38 15.74
C GLU A 125 -2.54 2.85 15.97
N ASN A 126 -2.42 3.26 17.24
CA ASN A 126 -1.94 4.60 17.66
C ASN A 126 -2.85 5.77 17.23
N LEU A 127 -4.15 5.54 17.10
CA LEU A 127 -5.14 6.55 16.70
C LEU A 127 -6.10 6.94 17.84
N GLU A 128 -5.90 6.41 19.05
CA GLU A 128 -6.81 6.56 20.19
C GLU A 128 -6.95 8.02 20.65
N GLU A 129 -5.96 8.86 20.34
CA GLU A 129 -6.03 10.30 20.60
C GLU A 129 -7.11 11.03 19.78
N TRP A 130 -7.73 10.37 18.80
CA TRP A 130 -8.83 10.92 18.00
C TRP A 130 -10.21 10.59 18.55
N ALA A 131 -10.29 9.82 19.64
CA ALA A 131 -11.54 9.52 20.31
C ALA A 131 -12.29 10.81 20.69
N GLY A 132 -13.51 10.97 20.19
CA GLY A 132 -14.35 12.15 20.41
C GLY A 132 -13.96 13.40 19.61
N LYS A 133 -12.94 13.32 18.73
CA LYS A 133 -12.59 14.41 17.81
C LYS A 133 -13.35 14.27 16.49
N THR A 134 -13.53 15.41 15.83
CA THR A 134 -14.09 15.48 14.48
C THR A 134 -12.99 15.74 13.46
N LEU A 135 -12.89 14.89 12.45
CA LEU A 135 -11.96 15.02 11.32
C LEU A 135 -12.74 15.29 10.03
N LYS A 136 -12.14 16.03 9.11
CA LYS A 136 -12.75 16.35 7.82
C LYS A 136 -12.39 15.29 6.76
N SER A 137 -13.37 14.83 5.99
CA SER A 137 -13.17 13.97 4.83
C SER A 137 -12.24 14.63 3.79
N GLY A 138 -11.56 13.81 3.00
CA GLY A 138 -10.67 14.27 1.92
C GLY A 138 -9.36 14.90 2.40
N THR A 139 -9.02 14.79 3.69
CA THR A 139 -7.77 15.30 4.27
C THR A 139 -6.72 14.20 4.40
N MET A 140 -5.45 14.61 4.40
CA MET A 140 -4.29 13.75 4.68
C MET A 140 -3.69 14.14 6.04
N VAL A 141 -3.49 13.16 6.91
CA VAL A 141 -3.00 13.32 8.28
C VAL A 141 -1.58 12.75 8.39
N GLN A 142 -0.62 13.56 8.83
CA GLN A 142 0.80 13.19 8.93
C GLN A 142 1.45 13.72 10.22
N SER A 143 2.50 13.07 10.70
CA SER A 143 3.24 13.52 11.89
C SER A 143 4.16 14.70 11.56
N GLY A 144 4.02 15.82 12.27
CA GLY A 144 5.03 16.91 12.27
C GLY A 144 4.62 18.23 11.60
N GLU A 145 3.44 18.31 10.96
CA GLU A 145 2.83 19.59 10.56
C GLU A 145 1.31 19.54 10.83
N PRO A 146 0.69 20.65 11.27
CA PRO A 146 -0.75 20.71 11.48
C PRO A 146 -1.42 20.87 10.11
N HIS A 147 -1.55 19.77 9.37
CA HIS A 147 -2.53 19.65 8.29
C HIS A 147 -3.68 18.72 8.68
N VAL A 148 -3.77 18.38 9.98
CA VAL A 148 -5.07 18.09 10.56
C VAL A 148 -5.79 19.43 10.67
N ALA A 149 -6.73 19.69 9.77
CA ALA A 149 -7.78 20.66 10.04
C ALA A 149 -8.66 20.07 11.16
N ILE A 150 -8.14 20.04 12.38
CA ILE A 150 -8.98 19.91 13.57
C ILE A 150 -9.79 21.19 13.55
N LEU A 151 -11.07 21.09 13.24
CA LEU A 151 -12.00 22.20 13.32
C LEU A 151 -12.25 22.48 14.80
N ASP A 152 -11.28 23.05 15.50
CA ASP A 152 -11.46 23.60 16.83
C ASP A 152 -11.68 25.13 16.70
N ASP A 153 -12.89 25.55 17.10
CA ASP A 153 -13.37 26.91 17.40
C ASP A 153 -13.82 27.83 16.22
N PRO A 154 -15.12 28.22 16.16
CA PRO A 154 -15.66 29.15 15.14
C PRO A 154 -15.18 30.61 15.21
N SER A 155 -14.20 30.95 16.06
CA SER A 155 -13.72 32.33 16.24
C SER A 155 -12.36 32.68 15.59
N SER A 156 -11.70 31.75 14.89
CA SER A 156 -10.37 31.98 14.28
C SER A 156 -10.43 32.35 12.79
N PRO A 157 -9.67 33.35 12.30
CA PRO A 157 -9.80 33.85 10.94
C PRO A 157 -9.27 32.86 9.89
N LEU A 158 -10.06 32.70 8.82
CA LEU A 158 -9.77 31.88 7.63
C LEU A 158 -8.39 32.23 7.03
N ILE A 159 -7.44 31.28 7.08
CA ILE A 159 -6.16 31.41 6.36
C ILE A 159 -6.39 30.94 4.92
N ALA A 160 -6.30 31.88 3.98
CA ALA A 160 -6.34 31.60 2.54
C ALA A 160 -5.14 30.75 2.09
N PRO A 161 -5.30 29.86 1.10
CA PRO A 161 -4.21 29.00 0.64
C PRO A 161 -3.11 29.85 -0.02
N LYS A 162 -1.87 29.72 0.49
CA LYS A 162 -0.70 30.30 -0.19
C LYS A 162 -0.40 29.48 -1.44
N ALA A 163 -0.33 30.17 -2.57
CA ALA A 163 -0.02 29.63 -3.89
C ALA A 163 1.26 28.77 -3.90
N ALA A 164 1.17 27.63 -4.57
CA ALA A 164 2.28 26.72 -4.84
C ALA A 164 3.42 27.45 -5.56
N ARG A 165 4.65 27.30 -5.06
CA ARG A 165 5.87 27.66 -5.80
C ARG A 165 6.50 26.41 -6.37
N THR A 166 6.63 26.39 -7.68
CA THR A 166 7.46 25.48 -8.47
C THR A 166 8.93 25.69 -8.08
N ILE A 167 9.63 24.63 -7.69
CA ILE A 167 11.10 24.65 -7.56
C ILE A 167 11.66 23.91 -8.77
N SER A 168 12.26 24.69 -9.68
CA SER A 168 13.13 24.21 -10.75
C SER A 168 14.39 23.58 -10.16
N GLN A 169 14.85 22.49 -10.77
CA GLN A 169 16.15 21.89 -10.48
C GLN A 169 17.25 22.93 -10.70
N ASP A 170 18.04 23.21 -9.68
CA ASP A 170 19.48 23.41 -9.82
C ASP A 170 20.18 23.20 -8.47
N SER A 171 21.19 22.32 -8.51
CA SER A 171 22.38 22.18 -7.66
C SER A 171 22.37 22.72 -6.22
N VAL A 172 22.72 21.84 -5.26
CA VAL A 172 23.91 21.96 -4.39
C VAL A 172 23.87 20.91 -3.27
N GLY A 173 24.98 20.16 -3.12
CA GLY A 173 25.58 19.92 -1.80
C GLY A 173 25.21 18.64 -1.05
N LEU A 174 25.85 17.53 -1.43
CA LEU A 174 26.14 16.42 -0.52
C LEU A 174 26.94 16.94 0.69
N SER A 175 26.39 16.88 1.92
CA SER A 175 27.20 16.54 3.10
C SER A 175 26.34 16.26 4.36
N LYS A 176 26.77 15.23 5.09
CA LYS A 176 26.48 14.86 6.49
C LYS A 176 25.26 13.95 6.75
N LEU A 177 25.55 12.66 6.59
CA LEU A 177 24.98 11.54 7.33
C LEU A 177 25.08 11.81 8.86
N GLY A 178 23.94 11.91 9.53
CA GLY A 178 23.82 11.83 10.99
C GLY A 178 23.36 10.42 11.39
N LYS A 179 24.14 9.75 12.24
CA LYS A 179 23.85 8.42 12.78
C LYS A 179 22.58 8.46 13.63
N CYS A 180 21.59 7.62 13.33
CA CYS A 180 20.47 7.34 14.23
C CYS A 180 20.52 5.85 14.62
N THR A 181 20.69 5.60 15.91
CA THR A 181 20.75 4.26 16.52
C THR A 181 19.37 3.62 16.52
N ALA A 182 19.26 2.42 15.92
CA ALA A 182 18.05 1.62 15.92
C ALA A 182 17.77 1.05 17.32
N ARG A 183 16.63 1.42 17.91
CA ARG A 183 16.07 0.81 19.11
C ARG A 183 15.16 -0.34 18.66
N ALA A 184 15.45 -1.56 19.11
CA ALA A 184 14.64 -2.73 18.79
C ALA A 184 13.22 -2.57 19.36
N LEU A 185 12.22 -2.60 18.48
CA LEU A 185 10.81 -2.70 18.86
C LEU A 185 10.43 -4.19 18.87
N SER A 186 9.99 -4.66 20.04
CA SER A 186 9.41 -5.98 20.22
C SER A 186 8.00 -6.01 19.64
N PHE A 187 7.76 -6.85 18.63
CA PHE A 187 6.43 -7.09 18.09
C PHE A 187 5.64 -8.02 19.03
N PRO A 188 4.33 -7.77 19.28
CA PRO A 188 3.47 -8.74 19.94
C PRO A 188 3.29 -9.98 19.06
N SER A 189 3.26 -11.14 19.70
CA SER A 189 3.17 -12.46 19.08
C SER A 189 1.90 -12.61 18.24
N PHE A 190 2.04 -12.66 16.92
CA PHE A 190 0.97 -13.05 16.01
C PHE A 190 0.76 -14.57 16.11
N SER A 191 -0.41 -15.00 16.58
CA SER A 191 -0.82 -16.40 16.61
C SER A 191 -1.52 -16.76 15.29
N PRO A 192 -0.86 -17.44 14.35
CA PRO A 192 -1.56 -17.94 13.16
C PRO A 192 -2.60 -18.99 13.61
N ARG A 193 -3.89 -18.72 13.34
CA ARG A 193 -4.91 -19.77 13.40
C ARG A 193 -4.53 -20.86 12.40
N ALA A 194 -4.57 -22.09 12.88
CA ALA A 194 -4.02 -23.27 12.25
C ALA A 194 -4.52 -23.50 10.81
N CYS A 195 -3.57 -23.76 9.90
CA CYS A 195 -3.80 -24.42 8.63
C CYS A 195 -4.21 -25.89 8.87
N VAL A 196 -5.24 -26.36 8.16
CA VAL A 196 -5.48 -27.79 7.87
C VAL A 196 -4.70 -28.15 6.62
#